data_AF-A0AAU4W6Q0-F1
#
_entry.id   AF-A0AAU4W6Q0-F1
#
_cell.length_a   1.000
_cell.length_b   1.000
_cell.length_c   1.000
_cell.angle_alpha   90.00
_cell.angle_beta   90.00
_cell.angle_gamma   90.00
#
_symmetry.space_group_name_H-M   'P 1'
#
loop_
_entity.id
_entity.type
_entity.pdbx_description
1 polymer ?
#
loop_
_entity_poly.entity_id
_entity_poly.type
_entity_poly.pdbx_seq_one_letter_code
_entity_poly.pdbx_strand_id
1 'polypeptide(L)'
;MLNALEVVTTVIVGVMVGVEFSVAFVMNRIFNALPEDSGQLGRAHGGRMLGAVMPFWYIGSLVLVAVWAVAGWHHHGAGLVVTAGALLMLSVIMSILLLVPINNRGKTWTPENRPADWKEQMNRWDRFHYVRVAVIIAAFALLAAALA
;
A
#
# COMPACT_ATOMS: atom_id res chain seq x y z
N MET A 1 8.31 -25.69 -10.13
CA MET A 1 7.68 -25.13 -8.91
C MET A 1 8.07 -23.67 -8.69
N LEU A 2 9.33 -23.30 -8.92
CA LEU A 2 9.79 -21.90 -8.85
C LEU A 2 8.93 -20.97 -9.72
N ASN A 3 8.78 -21.24 -11.03
CA ASN A 3 7.96 -20.38 -11.93
C ASN A 3 6.53 -20.12 -11.43
N ALA A 4 5.88 -21.10 -10.79
CA ALA A 4 4.55 -20.91 -10.22
C ALA A 4 4.57 -19.96 -9.02
N LEU A 5 5.58 -20.07 -8.14
CA LEU A 5 5.80 -19.14 -7.03
C LEU A 5 6.03 -17.72 -7.54
N GLU A 6 6.86 -17.54 -8.57
CA GLU A 6 7.20 -16.22 -9.13
C GLU A 6 5.97 -15.52 -9.72
N VAL A 7 5.18 -16.25 -10.51
CA VAL A 7 3.92 -15.77 -11.08
C VAL A 7 2.92 -15.43 -9.98
N VAL A 8 2.71 -16.34 -9.02
CA VAL A 8 1.77 -16.11 -7.89
C VAL A 8 2.20 -14.91 -7.06
N THR A 9 3.49 -14.78 -6.77
CA THR A 9 4.04 -13.63 -6.03
C THR A 9 3.78 -12.34 -6.78
N THR A 10 4.10 -12.30 -8.08
CA THR A 10 3.92 -11.13 -8.94
C THR A 10 2.45 -10.72 -9.02
N VAL A 11 1.53 -11.68 -9.18
CA VAL A 11 0.09 -11.42 -9.21
C VAL A 11 -0.41 -10.88 -7.87
N ILE A 12 -0.06 -11.51 -6.75
CA ILE A 12 -0.51 -11.08 -5.41
C ILE A 12 -0.02 -9.67 -5.09
N VAL A 13 1.25 -9.38 -5.38
CA VAL A 13 1.84 -8.04 -5.19
C VAL A 13 1.18 -7.04 -6.14
N GLY A 14 0.98 -7.40 -7.41
CA GLY A 14 0.34 -6.53 -8.41
C GLY A 14 -1.07 -6.11 -8.02
N VAL A 15 -1.90 -7.05 -7.54
CA VAL A 15 -3.26 -6.71 -7.06
C VAL A 15 -3.20 -5.80 -5.83
N MET A 16 -2.28 -6.05 -4.89
CA MET A 16 -2.07 -5.18 -3.73
C MET A 16 -1.71 -3.75 -4.15
N VAL A 17 -0.75 -3.60 -5.08
CA VAL A 17 -0.36 -2.31 -5.64
C VAL A 17 -1.52 -1.63 -6.36
N GLY A 18 -2.34 -2.39 -7.09
CA GLY A 18 -3.54 -1.88 -7.75
C GLY A 18 -4.56 -1.28 -6.78
N VAL A 19 -4.77 -1.92 -5.63
CA VAL A 19 -5.64 -1.38 -4.57
C VAL A 19 -5.08 -0.05 -4.04
N GLU A 20 -3.80 0.00 -3.70
CA GLU A 20 -3.17 1.21 -3.15
C GLU A 20 -3.14 2.37 -4.18
N PHE A 21 -2.93 2.05 -5.45
CA PHE A 21 -3.03 2.99 -6.57
C PHE A 21 -4.46 3.54 -6.71
N SER A 22 -5.47 2.66 -6.68
CA SER A 22 -6.88 3.07 -6.75
C SER A 22 -7.25 4.01 -5.61
N VAL A 23 -6.77 3.75 -4.39
CA VAL A 23 -6.97 4.65 -3.24
C VAL A 23 -6.44 6.05 -3.54
N ALA A 24 -5.20 6.15 -4.05
CA ALA A 24 -4.55 7.43 -4.31
C ALA A 24 -5.23 8.24 -5.42
N PHE A 25 -5.52 7.61 -6.56
CA PHE A 25 -5.91 8.31 -7.79
C PHE A 25 -7.42 8.31 -8.08
N VAL A 26 -8.16 7.36 -7.53
CA VAL A 26 -9.59 7.18 -7.80
C VAL A 26 -10.43 7.48 -6.56
N MET A 27 -10.24 6.72 -5.49
CA MET A 27 -11.11 6.80 -4.31
C MET A 27 -11.03 8.15 -3.62
N ASN A 28 -9.81 8.66 -3.38
CA ASN A 28 -9.61 9.97 -2.77
C ASN A 28 -10.27 11.11 -3.57
N ARG A 29 -10.24 11.01 -4.90
CA ARG A 29 -10.90 11.99 -5.79
C ARG A 29 -12.42 11.91 -5.67
N ILE A 30 -12.98 10.70 -5.66
CA ILE A 30 -14.41 10.48 -5.43
C ILE A 30 -14.82 11.07 -4.08
N PHE A 31 -14.11 10.72 -3.00
CA PHE A 31 -14.41 11.21 -1.66
C PHE A 31 -14.35 12.73 -1.54
N ASN A 32 -13.39 13.38 -2.23
CA ASN A 32 -13.30 14.85 -2.24
C ASN A 32 -14.42 15.54 -3.02
N ALA A 33 -15.07 14.85 -3.94
CA ALA A 33 -16.17 15.40 -4.74
C ALA A 33 -17.54 15.19 -4.08
N LEU A 34 -17.64 14.36 -3.03
CA LEU A 34 -18.89 14.14 -2.32
C LEU A 34 -19.29 15.39 -1.51
N PRO A 35 -20.60 15.70 -1.41
CA PRO A 35 -21.08 16.85 -0.68
C PRO A 35 -20.88 16.70 0.83
N GLU A 36 -20.80 17.84 1.51
CA GLU A 36 -20.79 17.95 2.97
C GLU A 36 -19.72 17.03 3.61
N ASP A 37 -20.12 16.19 4.56
CA ASP A 37 -19.24 15.32 5.32
C ASP A 37 -19.17 13.89 4.77
N SER A 38 -19.87 13.60 3.67
CA SER A 38 -19.90 12.25 3.06
C SER A 38 -18.50 11.77 2.65
N GLY A 39 -17.65 12.69 2.17
CA GLY A 39 -16.26 12.40 1.85
C GLY A 39 -15.42 11.96 3.05
N GLN A 40 -15.62 12.59 4.21
CA GLN A 40 -14.95 12.21 5.46
C GLN A 40 -15.45 10.85 5.94
N LEU A 41 -16.77 10.64 5.96
CA LEU A 41 -17.37 9.38 6.42
C LEU A 41 -16.91 8.20 5.56
N GLY A 42 -16.84 8.40 4.23
CA GLY A 42 -16.30 7.43 3.28
C GLY A 42 -14.84 7.07 3.59
N ARG A 43 -13.98 8.07 3.85
CA ARG A 43 -12.59 7.83 4.25
C ARG A 43 -12.46 7.10 5.58
N ALA A 44 -13.26 7.46 6.58
CA ALA A 44 -13.22 6.81 7.89
C ALA A 44 -13.65 5.34 7.79
N HIS A 45 -14.72 5.04 7.04
CA HIS A 45 -15.17 3.67 6.79
C HIS A 45 -14.16 2.87 5.97
N GLY A 46 -13.68 3.43 4.85
CA GLY A 46 -12.65 2.80 4.02
C GLY A 46 -11.38 2.51 4.81
N GLY A 47 -10.94 3.43 5.67
CA GLY A 47 -9.79 3.24 6.55
C GLY A 47 -9.98 2.09 7.55
N ARG A 48 -11.20 1.85 8.07
CA ARG A 48 -11.49 0.70 8.93
C ARG A 48 -11.42 -0.61 8.16
N MET A 49 -12.09 -0.68 7.00
CA MET A 49 -12.13 -1.88 6.16
C MET A 49 -10.74 -2.24 5.61
N LEU A 50 -10.09 -1.32 4.89
CA LEU A 50 -8.77 -1.55 4.31
C LEU A 50 -7.72 -1.74 5.41
N GLY A 51 -7.80 -0.98 6.50
CA GLY A 51 -6.86 -1.10 7.61
C GLY A 51 -6.87 -2.48 8.30
N ALA A 52 -7.97 -3.24 8.21
CA ALA A 52 -8.04 -4.60 8.73
C ALA A 52 -7.43 -5.63 7.77
N VAL A 53 -7.53 -5.42 6.45
CA VAL A 53 -7.11 -6.39 5.43
C VAL A 53 -5.66 -6.17 4.97
N MET A 54 -5.24 -4.92 4.82
CA MET A 54 -3.93 -4.57 4.23
C MET A 54 -2.72 -5.15 4.96
N PRO A 55 -2.66 -5.25 6.32
CA PRO A 55 -1.51 -5.85 7.00
C PRO A 55 -1.23 -7.29 6.54
N PHE A 56 -2.27 -8.12 6.40
CA PHE A 56 -2.12 -9.50 5.93
C PHE A 56 -1.61 -9.56 4.49
N TRP A 57 -2.07 -8.63 3.64
CA TRP A 57 -1.64 -8.56 2.24
C TRP A 57 -0.17 -8.16 2.10
N TYR A 58 0.29 -7.18 2.89
CA TYR A 58 1.69 -6.76 2.91
C TYR A 58 2.60 -7.85 3.49
N ILE A 59 2.20 -8.48 4.60
CA ILE A 59 2.97 -9.57 5.22
C ILE A 59 3.06 -10.76 4.25
N GLY A 60 1.95 -11.17 3.65
CA GLY A 60 1.93 -12.24 2.66
C GLY A 60 2.82 -11.93 1.46
N SER A 61 2.77 -10.70 0.95
CA SER A 61 3.63 -10.23 -0.14
C SER A 61 5.12 -10.30 0.22
N LEU A 62 5.49 -9.82 1.41
CA LEU A 62 6.88 -9.85 1.89
C LEU A 62 7.39 -11.28 2.07
N VAL A 63 6.58 -12.17 2.64
CA VAL A 63 6.94 -13.59 2.80
C VAL A 63 7.16 -14.24 1.44
N LEU A 64 6.26 -14.02 0.48
CA LEU A 64 6.38 -14.58 -0.87
C LEU A 64 7.64 -14.09 -1.58
N VAL A 65 7.92 -12.78 -1.53
CA VAL A 65 9.13 -12.19 -2.11
C VAL A 65 10.40 -12.72 -1.43
N ALA A 66 10.39 -12.91 -0.11
CA ALA A 66 11.53 -13.47 0.61
C ALA A 66 11.77 -14.94 0.22
N VAL A 67 10.71 -15.76 0.11
CA VAL A 67 10.82 -17.15 -0.34
C VAL A 67 11.34 -17.22 -1.77
N TRP A 68 10.85 -16.34 -2.67
CA TRP A 68 11.37 -16.23 -4.03
C TRP A 68 12.85 -15.85 -4.03
N ALA A 69 13.26 -14.83 -3.28
CA ALA A 69 14.66 -14.41 -3.23
C ALA A 69 15.60 -15.54 -2.77
N VAL A 70 15.19 -16.33 -1.77
CA VAL A 70 15.98 -17.46 -1.26
C VAL A 70 16.01 -18.62 -2.25
N ALA A 71 14.85 -18.99 -2.82
CA ALA A 71 14.77 -20.10 -3.76
C ALA A 71 15.43 -19.80 -5.12
N GLY A 72 15.42 -18.52 -5.52
CA GLY A 72 15.96 -18.02 -6.78
C GLY A 72 17.38 -17.43 -6.68
N TRP A 73 18.10 -17.63 -5.57
CA TRP A 73 19.34 -16.91 -5.24
C TRP A 73 20.42 -16.96 -6.34
N HIS A 74 20.52 -18.09 -7.06
CA HIS A 74 21.52 -18.31 -8.12
C HIS A 74 21.05 -17.87 -9.51
N HIS A 75 19.83 -17.34 -9.64
CA HIS A 75 19.30 -16.86 -10.92
C HIS A 75 19.64 -15.38 -11.14
N HIS A 76 19.79 -14.99 -12.41
CA HIS A 76 20.14 -13.61 -12.81
C HIS A 76 19.20 -12.52 -12.23
N GLY A 77 17.95 -12.86 -11.93
CA GLY A 77 16.95 -11.93 -11.36
C GLY A 77 17.03 -11.70 -9.85
N ALA A 78 17.87 -12.44 -9.10
CA ALA A 78 17.87 -12.41 -7.63
C ALA A 78 18.07 -11.01 -7.04
N GLY A 79 18.95 -10.19 -7.63
CA GLY A 79 19.18 -8.81 -7.18
C GLY A 79 17.94 -7.91 -7.32
N LEU A 80 17.13 -8.12 -8.36
CA LEU A 80 15.88 -7.38 -8.57
C LEU A 80 14.84 -7.77 -7.51
N VAL A 81 14.70 -9.07 -7.22
CA VAL A 81 13.76 -9.57 -6.19
C VAL A 81 14.14 -9.07 -4.80
N VAL A 82 15.43 -9.09 -4.44
CA VAL A 82 15.92 -8.54 -3.16
C VAL A 82 15.64 -7.04 -3.06
N THR A 83 15.90 -6.30 -4.13
CA THR A 83 15.63 -4.85 -4.18
C THR A 83 14.12 -4.56 -4.06
N ALA A 84 13.28 -5.34 -4.74
CA ALA A 84 11.83 -5.24 -4.61
C ALA A 84 11.36 -5.52 -3.17
N GLY A 85 11.92 -6.55 -2.52
CA GLY A 85 11.65 -6.85 -1.12
C GLY A 85 12.05 -5.71 -0.18
N ALA A 86 13.19 -5.07 -0.42
CA ALA A 86 13.63 -3.90 0.33
C ALA A 86 12.67 -2.70 0.16
N LEU A 87 12.20 -2.45 -1.06
CA LEU A 87 11.21 -1.39 -1.34
C LEU A 87 9.85 -1.69 -0.69
N LEU A 88 9.38 -2.95 -0.71
CA LEU A 88 8.16 -3.34 0.01
C LEU A 88 8.32 -3.16 1.53
N MET A 89 9.47 -3.53 2.08
CA MET A 89 9.78 -3.31 3.49
C MET A 89 9.79 -1.82 3.83
N LEU A 90 10.41 -0.99 3.00
CA LEU A 90 10.39 0.46 3.14
C LEU A 90 8.95 1.01 3.13
N SER A 91 8.09 0.52 2.24
CA SER A 91 6.66 0.88 2.20
C SER A 91 5.92 0.52 3.49
N VAL A 92 6.23 -0.62 4.10
CA VAL A 92 5.66 -1.01 5.40
C VAL A 92 6.13 -0.07 6.51
N ILE A 93 7.42 0.27 6.55
CA ILE A 93 7.99 1.23 7.51
C ILE A 93 7.34 2.60 7.36
N MET A 94 7.24 3.11 6.13
CA MET A 94 6.54 4.37 5.83
C MET A 94 5.09 4.33 6.32
N SER A 95 4.39 3.21 6.11
CA SER A 95 3.01 3.04 6.58
C SER A 95 2.90 3.18 8.09
N ILE A 96 3.69 2.39 8.84
CA ILE A 96 3.61 2.34 10.30
C ILE A 96 4.01 3.68 10.93
N LEU A 97 5.03 4.35 10.39
CA LEU A 97 5.55 5.59 10.97
C LEU A 97 4.76 6.84 10.56
N LEU A 98 4.23 6.88 9.33
CA LEU A 98 3.68 8.11 8.75
C LEU A 98 2.17 8.02 8.50
N LEU A 99 1.67 6.92 7.94
CA LEU A 99 0.27 6.81 7.48
C LEU A 99 -0.67 6.27 8.57
N VAL A 100 -0.30 5.17 9.22
CA VAL A 100 -1.11 4.49 10.26
C VAL A 100 -1.46 5.41 11.42
N PRO A 101 -0.57 6.26 11.95
CA PRO A 101 -0.91 7.17 13.05
C PRO A 101 -1.98 8.20 12.66
N ILE A 102 -2.00 8.64 11.39
CA ILE A 102 -3.04 9.54 10.88
C ILE A 102 -4.33 8.76 10.67
N ASN A 103 -4.27 7.57 10.06
CA ASN A 103 -5.44 6.71 9.84
C ASN A 103 -6.14 6.33 11.15
N ASN A 104 -5.39 6.00 12.20
CA ASN A 104 -5.98 5.61 13.49
C ASN A 104 -6.79 6.75 14.11
N ARG A 105 -6.37 8.00 13.92
CA ARG A 105 -7.17 9.18 14.29
C ARG A 105 -8.36 9.36 13.34
N GLY A 106 -8.11 9.30 12.03
CA GLY A 106 -9.13 9.50 11.00
C GLY A 106 -10.32 8.54 11.09
N LYS A 107 -10.09 7.29 11.49
CA LYS A 107 -11.13 6.27 11.65
C LYS A 107 -12.16 6.59 12.74
N THR A 108 -11.82 7.44 13.70
CA THR A 108 -12.70 7.83 14.82
C THR A 108 -13.40 9.17 14.60
N TRP A 109 -13.07 9.88 13.51
CA TRP A 109 -13.64 11.19 13.25
C TRP A 109 -15.08 11.10 12.73
N THR A 110 -15.93 11.94 13.29
CA THR A 110 -17.29 12.26 12.84
C THR A 110 -17.36 13.75 12.50
N PRO A 111 -18.43 14.24 11.86
CA PRO A 111 -18.63 15.67 11.64
C PRO A 111 -18.55 16.51 12.92
N GLU A 112 -18.99 15.94 14.04
CA GLU A 112 -19.13 16.62 15.33
C GLU A 112 -17.83 16.66 16.14
N ASN A 113 -16.92 15.68 15.95
CA ASN A 113 -15.75 15.51 16.81
C ASN A 113 -14.39 15.75 16.12
N ARG A 114 -14.37 15.92 14.80
CA ARG A 114 -13.11 16.06 14.04
C ARG A 114 -12.36 17.32 14.48
N PRO A 115 -11.03 17.27 14.60
CA PRO A 115 -10.25 18.45 14.96
C PRO A 115 -10.26 19.48 13.83
N ALA A 116 -10.05 20.77 14.14
CA ALA A 116 -10.10 21.84 13.14
C ALA A 116 -9.08 21.66 11.99
N ASP A 117 -7.95 21.02 12.27
CA ASP A 117 -6.85 20.76 11.32
C ASP A 117 -7.01 19.43 10.56
N TRP A 118 -8.15 18.74 10.66
CA TRP A 118 -8.33 17.40 10.07
C TRP A 118 -7.99 17.35 8.56
N LYS A 119 -8.31 18.42 7.80
CA LYS A 119 -7.99 18.51 6.37
C LYS A 119 -6.49 18.57 6.12
N GLU A 120 -5.74 19.29 6.95
CA GLU A 120 -4.28 19.36 6.83
C GLU A 120 -3.66 17.99 7.11
N GLN A 121 -4.18 17.28 8.12
CA GLN A 121 -3.75 15.91 8.42
C GLN A 121 -4.04 14.95 7.26
N MET A 122 -5.21 15.04 6.62
CA MET A 122 -5.55 14.24 5.43
C MET A 122 -4.69 14.59 4.22
N ASN A 123 -4.44 15.87 3.96
CA ASN A 123 -3.54 16.29 2.88
C ASN A 123 -2.11 15.77 3.09
N ARG A 124 -1.64 15.76 4.34
CA ARG A 124 -0.34 15.16 4.68
C ARG A 124 -0.34 13.65 4.46
N TRP A 125 -1.41 12.96 4.83
CA TRP A 125 -1.59 11.53 4.55
C TRP A 125 -1.55 11.26 3.04
N ASP A 126 -2.30 12.02 2.23
CA ASP A 126 -2.35 11.88 0.77
C ASP A 126 -0.95 12.02 0.16
N ARG A 127 -0.18 13.03 0.59
CA ARG A 127 1.20 13.24 0.13
C ARG A 127 2.11 12.05 0.44
N PHE A 128 2.08 11.54 1.67
CA PHE A 128 2.88 10.36 2.02
C PHE A 128 2.42 9.11 1.27
N HIS A 129 1.11 8.99 1.04
CA HIS A 129 0.54 7.87 0.29
C HIS A 129 0.96 7.88 -1.17
N TYR A 130 1.00 9.04 -1.84
CA TYR A 130 1.52 9.14 -3.21
C TYR A 130 2.98 8.66 -3.32
N VAL A 131 3.85 9.09 -2.41
CA VAL A 131 5.25 8.62 -2.39
C VAL A 131 5.30 7.11 -2.17
N ARG A 132 4.50 6.60 -1.23
CA ARG A 132 4.42 5.16 -0.94
C ARG A 132 3.94 4.35 -2.16
N VAL A 133 2.96 4.86 -2.90
CA VAL A 133 2.47 4.25 -4.15
C VAL A 133 3.58 4.18 -5.20
N ALA A 134 4.38 5.23 -5.36
CA ALA A 134 5.53 5.20 -6.27
C ALA A 134 6.56 4.12 -5.87
N VAL A 135 6.86 3.99 -4.58
CA VAL A 135 7.77 2.96 -4.05
C VAL A 135 7.28 1.54 -4.35
N ILE A 136 6.00 1.24 -4.11
CA ILE A 136 5.46 -0.11 -4.34
C ILE A 136 5.25 -0.41 -5.83
N ILE A 137 5.00 0.60 -6.68
CA ILE A 137 5.00 0.43 -8.14
C ILE A 137 6.41 0.07 -8.62
N ALA A 138 7.44 0.75 -8.12
CA ALA A 138 8.83 0.40 -8.44
C ALA A 138 9.16 -1.04 -7.97
N ALA A 139 8.75 -1.42 -6.77
CA ALA A 139 8.92 -2.79 -6.28
C ALA A 139 8.24 -3.82 -7.19
N PHE A 140 6.99 -3.57 -7.60
CA PHE A 140 6.26 -4.43 -8.51
C PHE A 140 6.90 -4.52 -9.89
N ALA A 141 7.38 -3.41 -10.45
CA ALA A 141 8.09 -3.39 -11.71
C ALA A 141 9.37 -4.24 -11.68
N LEU A 142 10.11 -4.20 -10.56
CA LEU A 142 11.30 -5.05 -10.38
C LEU A 142 10.94 -6.54 -10.28
N LEU A 143 9.84 -6.91 -9.62
CA LEU A 143 9.35 -8.29 -9.61
C LEU A 143 8.94 -8.76 -11.00
N ALA A 144 8.21 -7.92 -11.75
CA ALA A 144 7.82 -8.23 -13.12
C ALA A 144 9.06 -8.37 -14.04
N ALA A 145 10.07 -7.52 -13.86
CA ALA A 145 11.32 -7.61 -14.61
C ALA A 145 12.17 -8.82 -14.21
N ALA A 146 12.12 -9.27 -12.96
CA ALA A 146 12.81 -10.47 -12.49
C ALA A 146 12.18 -11.77 -13.03
N LEU A 147 10.88 -11.73 -13.32
CA LEU A 147 10.12 -12.84 -13.90
C LEU A 147 10.29 -12.96 -15.42
N ALA A 148 10.59 -11.84 -16.11
CA ALA A 148 10.72 -11.76 -17.57
C ALA A 148 12.02 -12.38 -18.09
#